data_AF-A0A973Q2F5-F1
#
_entry.id   AF-A0A973Q2F5-F1
#
_cell.length_a   1.000
_cell.length_b   1.000
_cell.length_c   1.000
_cell.angle_alpha   90.00
_cell.angle_beta   90.00
_cell.angle_gamma   90.00
#
_symmetry.space_group_name_H-M   'P 1'
#
loop_
_entity.id
_entity.type
_entity.pdbx_description
1 polymer ?
#
loop_
_entity_poly.entity_id
_entity_poly.type
_entity_poly.pdbx_seq_one_letter_code
_entity_poly.pdbx_strand_id
1 'polypeptide(L)'
;MADDGTTAAGAADDGSHRRRLAAHGAVSRSLALLGDRALYDLVAAAPPTGAGIGGRSALLEVAGTPVFVKRVSLTALERHPDNAGRTANVFGLPAFCQYGIGGPGFGAWRELAVHAMTTGWVLSGANPGFPLLYHWRVLADGPRPLPDDLADVEQIVDFWGGGAAVRRRMEELAGASASLALFLEYVPQNLHQWLGERIAEGGERAEHACRWAEEEIAAALAFMNSRGLLHFDAHFENILTDGRRLYFTDFGLSLSSRFELSPEEADFHDRHRGYDRCYHSMYFARWLATALYGHDADGRTAFVRACARGELPAGLPDGIGSLLRRHAPVAEVMSDFIHALQHASRTTPYPSAELDGLGRAAARG
;
A
#
# COMPACT_ATOMS: atom_id res chain seq x y z
N MET A 1 -29.98 21.72 -23.96
CA MET A 1 -30.15 20.99 -22.69
C MET A 1 -28.80 20.41 -22.32
N ALA A 2 -28.03 21.19 -21.57
CA ALA A 2 -26.77 20.76 -21.00
C ALA A 2 -26.92 20.88 -19.48
N ASP A 3 -26.26 19.95 -18.79
CA ASP A 3 -25.96 19.93 -17.36
C ASP A 3 -27.07 19.51 -16.39
N ASP A 4 -27.03 18.22 -16.00
CA ASP A 4 -27.58 17.74 -14.73
C ASP A 4 -26.78 16.53 -14.16
N GLY A 5 -25.59 16.27 -14.70
CA GLY A 5 -24.71 15.17 -14.27
C GLY A 5 -23.79 15.55 -13.10
N THR A 6 -23.42 16.83 -13.02
CA THR A 6 -22.46 17.36 -12.04
C THR A 6 -23.08 17.47 -10.63
N THR A 7 -24.38 17.74 -10.55
CA THR A 7 -25.14 17.96 -9.30
C THR A 7 -25.38 16.66 -8.53
N ALA A 8 -25.71 15.56 -9.22
CA ALA A 8 -25.99 14.27 -8.60
C ALA A 8 -24.73 13.57 -8.06
N ALA A 9 -23.60 13.65 -8.78
CA ALA A 9 -22.32 13.08 -8.34
C ALA A 9 -21.79 13.81 -7.09
N GLY A 10 -21.85 15.16 -7.08
CA GLY A 10 -21.48 15.97 -5.91
C GLY A 10 -22.38 15.73 -4.69
N ALA A 11 -23.69 15.57 -4.88
CA ALA A 11 -24.62 15.25 -3.79
C ALA A 11 -24.43 13.82 -3.24
N ALA A 12 -24.08 12.85 -4.10
CA ALA A 12 -23.79 11.49 -3.68
C ALA A 12 -22.46 11.38 -2.90
N ASP A 13 -21.44 12.14 -3.31
CA ASP A 13 -20.16 12.20 -2.59
C ASP A 13 -20.30 12.93 -1.24
N ASP A 14 -21.06 14.03 -1.18
CA ASP A 14 -21.39 14.72 0.09
C ASP A 14 -22.18 13.80 1.05
N GLY A 15 -23.16 13.05 0.52
CA GLY A 15 -23.89 12.06 1.30
C GLY A 15 -23.00 10.93 1.82
N SER A 16 -22.03 10.49 1.03
CA SER A 16 -21.03 9.49 1.43
C SER A 16 -20.11 10.02 2.53
N HIS A 17 -19.56 11.22 2.32
CA HIS A 17 -18.68 11.89 3.28
C HIS A 17 -19.39 12.08 4.63
N ARG A 18 -20.62 12.61 4.65
CA ARG A 18 -21.40 12.76 5.89
C ARG A 18 -21.64 11.43 6.64
N ARG A 19 -21.93 10.34 5.92
CA ARG A 19 -22.09 9.01 6.54
C ARG A 19 -20.79 8.53 7.17
N ARG A 20 -19.67 8.68 6.47
CA ARG A 20 -18.34 8.30 6.97
C ARG A 20 -17.93 9.12 8.19
N LEU A 21 -18.23 10.43 8.22
CA LEU A 21 -18.02 11.28 9.40
C LEU A 21 -18.87 10.85 10.60
N ALA A 22 -20.14 10.51 10.37
CA ALA A 22 -21.03 10.02 11.42
C ALA A 22 -20.54 8.68 12.00
N ALA A 23 -20.17 7.73 11.13
CA ALA A 23 -19.59 6.45 11.52
C ALA A 23 -18.29 6.64 12.31
N HIS A 24 -17.38 7.50 11.82
CA HIS A 24 -16.16 7.85 12.53
C HIS A 24 -16.46 8.38 13.93
N GLY A 25 -17.38 9.35 14.07
CA GLY A 25 -17.75 9.87 15.37
C GLY A 25 -18.33 8.80 16.31
N ALA A 26 -19.22 7.94 15.83
CA ALA A 26 -19.84 6.89 16.64
C ALA A 26 -18.84 5.83 17.10
N VAL A 27 -18.10 5.24 16.14
CA VAL A 27 -17.15 4.15 16.40
C VAL A 27 -15.99 4.64 17.28
N SER A 28 -15.40 5.81 16.96
CA SER A 28 -14.29 6.36 17.74
C SER A 28 -14.68 6.60 19.20
N ARG A 29 -15.87 7.15 19.46
CA ARG A 29 -16.38 7.34 20.83
C ARG A 29 -16.58 6.01 21.55
N SER A 30 -17.19 5.02 20.88
CA SER A 30 -17.39 3.70 21.48
C SER A 30 -16.07 3.02 21.85
N LEU A 31 -15.07 3.07 20.97
CA LEU A 31 -13.75 2.49 21.23
C LEU A 31 -12.96 3.26 22.29
N ALA A 32 -13.07 4.60 22.32
CA ALA A 32 -12.37 5.43 23.29
C ALA A 32 -12.85 5.22 24.75
N LEU A 33 -14.09 4.77 24.94
CA LEU A 33 -14.65 4.43 26.25
C LEU A 33 -14.13 3.08 26.80
N LEU A 34 -13.50 2.26 25.96
CA LEU A 34 -12.96 0.97 26.37
C LEU A 34 -11.53 1.13 26.90
N GLY A 35 -11.27 0.52 28.05
CA GLY A 35 -9.91 0.33 28.57
C GLY A 35 -9.15 -0.75 27.80
N ASP A 36 -7.83 -0.80 27.98
CA ASP A 36 -6.94 -1.69 27.22
C ASP A 36 -7.34 -3.17 27.34
N ARG A 37 -7.81 -3.60 28.53
CA ARG A 37 -8.29 -4.98 28.73
C ARG A 37 -9.53 -5.28 27.90
N ALA A 38 -10.50 -4.38 27.89
CA ALA A 38 -11.73 -4.55 27.13
C ALA A 38 -11.45 -4.52 25.61
N LEU A 39 -10.54 -3.67 25.15
CA LEU A 39 -10.09 -3.67 23.75
C LEU A 39 -9.35 -4.96 23.39
N TYR A 40 -8.50 -5.48 24.28
CA TYR A 40 -7.85 -6.77 24.08
C TYR A 40 -8.88 -7.90 23.94
N ASP A 41 -9.84 -7.99 24.86
CA ASP A 41 -10.86 -9.05 24.86
C ASP A 41 -11.76 -8.94 23.61
N LEU A 42 -12.11 -7.72 23.19
CA LEU A 42 -12.86 -7.46 21.96
C LEU A 42 -12.12 -7.98 20.72
N VAL A 43 -10.84 -7.63 20.58
CA VAL A 43 -10.02 -8.08 19.44
C VAL A 43 -9.75 -9.59 19.49
N ALA A 44 -9.60 -10.17 20.67
CA ALA A 44 -9.36 -11.61 20.83
C ALA A 44 -10.59 -12.48 20.50
N ALA A 45 -11.80 -11.95 20.70
CA ALA A 45 -13.05 -12.64 20.38
C ALA A 45 -13.41 -12.59 18.89
N ALA A 46 -12.75 -11.73 18.12
CA ALA A 46 -13.04 -11.51 16.71
C ALA A 46 -12.61 -12.70 15.84
N PRO A 47 -13.42 -13.11 14.84
CA PRO A 47 -12.96 -14.07 13.84
C PRO A 47 -11.75 -13.50 13.07
N PRO A 48 -10.64 -14.26 12.95
CA PRO A 48 -9.52 -13.83 12.15
C PRO A 48 -9.90 -13.81 10.67
N THR A 49 -9.54 -12.74 9.96
CA THR A 49 -9.79 -12.58 8.51
C THR A 49 -8.54 -12.78 7.66
N GLY A 50 -7.35 -12.81 8.27
CA GLY A 50 -6.09 -13.11 7.60
C GLY A 50 -4.86 -12.87 8.49
N ALA A 51 -3.70 -13.32 8.00
CA ALA A 51 -2.39 -13.03 8.57
C ALA A 51 -1.35 -12.92 7.44
N GLY A 52 -0.45 -11.94 7.53
CA GLY A 52 0.65 -11.74 6.58
C GLY A 52 1.76 -10.86 7.17
N ILE A 53 2.72 -10.42 6.33
CA ILE A 53 3.86 -9.58 6.75
C ILE A 53 3.40 -8.29 7.44
N GLY A 54 2.32 -7.67 6.96
CA GLY A 54 1.71 -6.47 7.55
C GLY A 54 0.99 -6.71 8.89
N GLY A 55 0.92 -7.95 9.38
CA GLY A 55 0.30 -8.29 10.65
C GLY A 55 -0.98 -9.10 10.53
N ARG A 56 -1.73 -9.18 11.64
CA ARG A 56 -2.97 -9.98 11.73
C ARG A 56 -4.19 -9.09 11.55
N SER A 57 -5.20 -9.62 10.90
CA SER A 57 -6.46 -8.92 10.70
C SER A 57 -7.66 -9.63 11.32
N ALA A 58 -8.63 -8.83 11.76
CA ALA A 58 -9.90 -9.28 12.28
C ALA A 58 -11.02 -8.33 11.83
N LEU A 59 -12.25 -8.83 11.80
CA LEU A 59 -13.44 -8.01 11.54
C LEU A 59 -14.32 -7.97 12.80
N LEU A 60 -14.64 -6.76 13.23
CA LEU A 60 -15.49 -6.46 14.37
C LEU A 60 -16.77 -5.75 13.93
N GLU A 61 -17.79 -5.77 14.78
CA GLU A 61 -18.89 -4.82 14.72
C GLU A 61 -18.80 -3.89 15.93
N VAL A 62 -18.77 -2.58 15.70
CA VAL A 62 -18.74 -1.57 16.76
C VAL A 62 -19.76 -0.48 16.42
N ALA A 63 -20.69 -0.22 17.34
CA ALA A 63 -21.77 0.76 17.14
C ALA A 63 -22.54 0.52 15.82
N GLY A 64 -22.81 -0.74 15.47
CA GLY A 64 -23.51 -1.11 14.23
C GLY A 64 -22.68 -0.94 12.96
N THR A 65 -21.37 -0.68 13.06
CA THR A 65 -20.47 -0.46 11.93
C THR A 65 -19.40 -1.55 11.87
N PRO A 66 -19.16 -2.18 10.70
CA PRO A 66 -18.02 -3.07 10.50
C PRO A 66 -16.69 -2.34 10.65
N VAL A 67 -15.77 -2.90 11.45
CA VAL A 67 -14.45 -2.36 11.74
C VAL A 67 -13.39 -3.40 11.43
N PHE A 68 -12.48 -3.07 10.52
CA PHE A 68 -11.30 -3.88 10.24
C PHE A 68 -10.23 -3.57 11.28
N VAL A 69 -9.69 -4.58 11.95
CA VAL A 69 -8.60 -4.40 12.92
C VAL A 69 -7.32 -4.96 12.34
N LYS A 70 -6.32 -4.10 12.12
CA LYS A 70 -4.94 -4.52 11.78
C LYS A 70 -4.10 -4.53 13.05
N ARG A 71 -3.39 -5.61 13.32
CA ARG A 71 -2.44 -5.73 14.44
C ARG A 71 -1.02 -5.80 13.90
N VAL A 72 -0.26 -4.73 14.11
CA VAL A 72 1.14 -4.62 13.71
C VAL A 72 2.02 -4.93 14.92
N SER A 73 2.97 -5.87 14.80
CA SER A 73 3.88 -6.19 15.90
C SER A 73 4.64 -4.94 16.36
N LEU A 74 4.76 -4.77 17.67
CA LEU A 74 5.42 -3.63 18.29
C LEU A 74 6.57 -4.11 19.18
N THR A 75 7.78 -3.81 18.74
CA THR A 75 9.02 -4.28 19.38
C THR A 75 9.28 -3.61 20.73
N ALA A 76 10.17 -4.20 21.54
CA ALA A 76 10.56 -3.61 22.81
C ALA A 76 11.23 -2.23 22.62
N LEU A 77 12.06 -2.08 21.58
CA LEU A 77 12.69 -0.81 21.24
C LEU A 77 11.66 0.26 20.87
N GLU A 78 10.67 -0.06 20.04
CA GLU A 78 9.61 0.87 19.63
C GLU A 78 8.68 1.23 20.80
N ARG A 79 8.59 0.39 21.83
CA ARG A 79 7.82 0.64 23.06
C ARG A 79 8.55 1.48 24.08
N HIS A 80 9.86 1.62 23.96
CA HIS A 80 10.65 2.41 24.91
C HIS A 80 10.04 3.82 25.02
N PRO A 81 9.91 4.41 26.23
CA PRO A 81 9.29 5.72 26.40
C PRO A 81 9.86 6.82 25.48
N ASP A 82 11.16 6.77 25.21
CA ASP A 82 11.84 7.71 24.33
C ASP A 82 11.57 7.49 22.82
N ASN A 83 10.94 6.37 22.46
CA ASN A 83 10.65 5.97 21.08
C ASN A 83 9.15 5.85 20.77
N ALA A 84 8.30 5.81 21.80
CA ALA A 84 6.87 5.64 21.62
C ALA A 84 6.28 6.77 20.76
N GLY A 85 5.67 6.40 19.63
CA GLY A 85 5.07 7.34 18.68
C GLY A 85 6.06 8.05 17.75
N ARG A 86 7.36 7.76 17.83
CA ARG A 86 8.36 8.37 16.95
C ARG A 86 8.31 7.77 15.55
N THR A 87 8.48 8.62 14.56
CA THR A 87 8.57 8.22 13.14
C THR A 87 10.01 8.01 12.69
N ALA A 88 10.97 8.16 13.60
CA ALA A 88 12.38 7.91 13.37
C ALA A 88 12.66 6.43 13.07
N ASN A 89 13.67 6.18 12.25
CA ASN A 89 14.22 4.84 12.02
C ASN A 89 15.04 4.39 13.24
N VAL A 90 14.37 3.99 14.31
CA VAL A 90 14.99 3.66 15.61
C VAL A 90 15.93 2.46 15.57
N PHE A 91 15.85 1.63 14.52
CA PHE A 91 16.74 0.51 14.28
C PHE A 91 17.96 0.87 13.42
N GLY A 92 17.97 2.03 12.76
CA GLY A 92 19.01 2.40 11.81
C GLY A 92 19.04 1.47 10.59
N LEU A 93 17.86 1.03 10.11
CA LEU A 93 17.77 0.18 8.93
C LEU A 93 18.28 0.91 7.67
N PRO A 94 18.97 0.21 6.76
CA PRO A 94 19.32 0.80 5.47
C PRO A 94 18.07 1.17 4.67
N ALA A 95 18.07 2.33 4.01
CA ALA A 95 16.90 2.82 3.27
C ALA A 95 16.43 1.87 2.13
N PHE A 96 17.32 1.03 1.59
CA PHE A 96 16.93 0.05 0.58
C PHE A 96 15.96 -1.02 1.11
N CYS A 97 15.85 -1.22 2.43
CA CYS A 97 14.82 -2.10 3.00
C CYS A 97 13.40 -1.58 2.76
N GLN A 98 13.23 -0.33 2.28
CA GLN A 98 11.92 0.30 2.03
C GLN A 98 11.23 -0.29 0.79
N TYR A 99 11.99 -0.90 -0.13
CA TYR A 99 11.42 -1.52 -1.31
C TYR A 99 10.58 -2.74 -0.93
N GLY A 100 9.33 -2.82 -1.40
CA GLY A 100 8.40 -3.93 -1.18
C GLY A 100 8.76 -5.23 -1.89
N ILE A 101 9.95 -5.77 -1.61
CA ILE A 101 10.46 -7.06 -2.11
C ILE A 101 10.67 -8.04 -0.94
N GLY A 102 9.77 -7.97 0.05
CA GLY A 102 9.98 -8.52 1.39
C GLY A 102 10.75 -7.54 2.28
N GLY A 103 10.98 -7.89 3.54
CA GLY A 103 11.91 -7.15 4.40
C GLY A 103 11.43 -6.87 5.81
N PRO A 104 12.27 -6.20 6.61
CA PRO A 104 12.02 -6.04 8.05
C PRO A 104 10.93 -5.01 8.37
N GLY A 105 10.48 -4.21 7.39
CA GLY A 105 9.61 -3.03 7.60
C GLY A 105 10.29 -1.91 8.39
N PHE A 106 9.67 -0.72 8.50
CA PHE A 106 10.28 0.47 9.15
C PHE A 106 9.58 0.95 10.43
N GLY A 107 8.58 0.20 10.89
CA GLY A 107 8.02 0.32 12.24
C GLY A 107 6.55 0.74 12.30
N ALA A 108 5.87 0.23 13.32
CA ALA A 108 4.41 0.37 13.48
C ALA A 108 3.97 1.84 13.66
N TRP A 109 4.82 2.67 14.25
CA TRP A 109 4.53 4.10 14.46
C TRP A 109 4.47 4.90 13.16
N ARG A 110 5.27 4.55 12.15
CA ARG A 110 5.18 5.17 10.81
C ARG A 110 3.84 4.86 10.17
N GLU A 111 3.40 3.61 10.21
CA GLU A 111 2.11 3.20 9.67
C GLU A 111 0.94 3.93 10.36
N LEU A 112 0.95 4.01 11.70
CA LEU A 112 -0.04 4.79 12.43
C LEU A 112 -0.04 6.28 12.04
N ALA A 113 1.15 6.88 11.90
CA ALA A 113 1.28 8.28 11.51
C ALA A 113 0.67 8.54 10.12
N VAL A 114 0.83 7.61 9.18
CA VAL A 114 0.18 7.72 7.86
C VAL A 114 -1.33 7.55 7.97
N HIS A 115 -1.83 6.57 8.72
CA HIS A 115 -3.28 6.43 8.93
C HIS A 115 -3.91 7.65 9.60
N ALA A 116 -3.24 8.28 10.56
CA ALA A 116 -3.69 9.54 11.14
C ALA A 116 -3.70 10.67 10.10
N MET A 117 -2.65 10.76 9.27
CA MET A 117 -2.54 11.75 8.19
C MET A 117 -3.65 11.61 7.15
N THR A 118 -3.89 10.39 6.66
CA THR A 118 -4.90 10.09 5.64
C THR A 118 -6.32 10.25 6.19
N THR A 119 -6.55 9.85 7.43
CA THR A 119 -7.80 10.12 8.16
C THR A 119 -8.08 11.62 8.22
N GLY A 120 -7.05 12.44 8.52
CA GLY A 120 -7.17 13.90 8.48
C GLY A 120 -7.63 14.44 7.12
N TRP A 121 -7.11 13.88 6.01
CA TRP A 121 -7.52 14.27 4.65
C TRP A 121 -8.97 13.88 4.34
N VAL A 122 -9.42 12.72 4.82
CA VAL A 122 -10.81 12.29 4.64
C VAL A 122 -11.73 13.19 5.46
N LEU A 123 -11.43 13.42 6.74
CA LEU A 123 -12.27 14.19 7.65
C LEU A 123 -12.39 15.67 7.24
N SER A 124 -11.34 16.25 6.66
CA SER A 124 -11.38 17.63 6.16
C SER A 124 -12.01 17.76 4.77
N GLY A 125 -12.41 16.64 4.14
CA GLY A 125 -12.89 16.62 2.76
C GLY A 125 -11.81 16.85 1.71
N ALA A 126 -10.51 16.81 2.07
CA ALA A 126 -9.42 17.08 1.13
C ALA A 126 -9.20 15.93 0.14
N ASN A 127 -9.33 14.69 0.61
CA ASN A 127 -9.38 13.51 -0.26
C ASN A 127 -10.04 12.34 0.48
N PRO A 128 -11.12 11.78 -0.07
CA PRO A 128 -11.84 10.68 0.56
C PRO A 128 -11.30 9.27 0.26
N GLY A 129 -10.28 9.13 -0.60
CA GLY A 129 -9.73 7.87 -1.11
C GLY A 129 -8.83 7.08 -0.13
N PHE A 130 -9.16 7.09 1.16
CA PHE A 130 -8.43 6.39 2.21
C PHE A 130 -9.40 5.85 3.26
N PRO A 131 -9.20 4.64 3.81
CA PRO A 131 -9.99 4.15 4.94
C PRO A 131 -9.74 5.01 6.18
N LEU A 132 -10.79 5.29 6.95
CA LEU A 132 -10.70 6.04 8.20
C LEU A 132 -10.11 5.21 9.34
N LEU A 133 -9.15 5.77 10.08
CA LEU A 133 -8.75 5.26 11.38
C LEU A 133 -9.72 5.75 12.45
N TYR A 134 -10.50 4.84 13.03
CA TYR A 134 -11.43 5.14 14.12
C TYR A 134 -10.74 5.21 15.47
N HIS A 135 -9.76 4.33 15.71
CA HIS A 135 -9.05 4.27 16.97
C HIS A 135 -7.75 3.51 16.82
N TRP A 136 -6.86 3.65 17.79
CA TRP A 136 -5.69 2.79 17.91
C TRP A 136 -5.35 2.53 19.38
N ARG A 137 -4.68 1.42 19.65
CA ARG A 137 -4.17 1.10 20.99
C ARG A 137 -2.97 0.17 20.93
N VAL A 138 -2.03 0.34 21.85
CA VAL A 138 -1.04 -0.70 22.12
C VAL A 138 -1.69 -1.75 23.00
N LEU A 139 -1.74 -2.99 22.53
CA LEU A 139 -2.32 -4.11 23.25
C LEU A 139 -1.26 -5.15 23.54
N ALA A 140 -1.41 -5.85 24.66
CA ALA A 140 -0.60 -7.03 24.94
C ALA A 140 -0.78 -8.05 23.82
N ASP A 141 0.32 -8.71 23.45
CA ASP A 141 0.32 -9.75 22.44
C ASP A 141 1.37 -10.79 22.83
N GLY A 142 1.01 -12.07 22.86
CA GLY A 142 2.02 -13.08 23.17
C GLY A 142 3.09 -13.14 22.08
N PRO A 143 4.36 -13.44 22.42
CA PRO A 143 5.37 -13.73 21.41
C PRO A 143 4.89 -14.87 20.52
N ARG A 144 5.13 -14.73 19.21
CA ARG A 144 4.69 -15.68 18.19
C ARG A 144 5.78 -15.84 17.14
N PRO A 145 5.81 -16.98 16.44
CA PRO A 145 6.64 -17.13 15.26
C PRO A 145 6.42 -15.98 14.30
N LEU A 146 7.50 -15.54 13.64
CA LEU A 146 7.40 -14.63 12.51
C LEU A 146 6.53 -15.28 11.42
N PRO A 147 5.86 -14.48 10.56
CA PRO A 147 5.22 -14.99 9.36
C PRO A 147 6.19 -15.86 8.54
N ASP A 148 5.69 -16.83 7.79
CA ASP A 148 6.52 -17.79 7.05
C ASP A 148 7.58 -17.08 6.16
N ASP A 149 7.20 -15.97 5.53
CA ASP A 149 8.09 -15.14 4.70
C ASP A 149 9.27 -14.51 5.45
N LEU A 150 9.20 -14.48 6.78
CA LEU A 150 10.18 -13.90 7.69
C LEU A 150 10.74 -14.92 8.69
N ALA A 151 10.33 -16.20 8.60
CA ALA A 151 10.64 -17.21 9.61
C ALA A 151 12.14 -17.54 9.68
N ASP A 152 12.84 -17.48 8.55
CA ASP A 152 14.28 -17.68 8.48
C ASP A 152 15.02 -16.33 8.64
N VAL A 153 15.34 -16.00 9.89
CA VAL A 153 16.03 -14.76 10.25
C VAL A 153 17.40 -14.67 9.59
N GLU A 154 18.15 -15.77 9.49
CA GLU A 154 19.48 -15.78 8.86
C GLU A 154 19.36 -15.46 7.38
N GLN A 155 18.44 -16.11 6.69
CA GLN A 155 18.18 -15.86 5.27
C GLN A 155 17.78 -14.40 5.02
N ILE A 156 16.92 -13.83 5.87
CA ILE A 156 16.49 -12.42 5.74
C ILE A 156 17.66 -11.47 5.97
N VAL A 157 18.46 -11.72 7.00
CA VAL A 157 19.65 -10.90 7.30
C VAL A 157 20.64 -10.94 6.15
N ASP A 158 20.95 -12.13 5.63
CA ASP A 158 21.84 -12.30 4.49
C ASP A 158 21.29 -11.63 3.23
N PHE A 159 19.98 -11.81 2.97
CA PHE A 159 19.31 -11.20 1.84
C PHE A 159 19.42 -9.67 1.87
N TRP A 160 19.26 -9.05 3.04
CA TRP A 160 19.36 -7.60 3.22
C TRP A 160 20.78 -7.06 3.50
N GLY A 161 21.82 -7.87 3.24
CA GLY A 161 23.22 -7.41 3.27
C GLY A 161 23.94 -7.61 4.61
N GLY A 162 23.45 -8.50 5.48
CA GLY A 162 24.16 -8.97 6.68
C GLY A 162 24.20 -7.97 7.85
N GLY A 163 23.45 -6.86 7.77
CA GLY A 163 23.54 -5.77 8.74
C GLY A 163 22.99 -6.14 10.13
N ALA A 164 23.72 -5.78 11.19
CA ALA A 164 23.30 -5.97 12.58
C ALA A 164 21.95 -5.30 12.90
N ALA A 165 21.64 -4.18 12.24
CA ALA A 165 20.35 -3.48 12.36
C ALA A 165 19.16 -4.35 11.89
N VAL A 166 19.31 -5.03 10.75
CA VAL A 166 18.28 -5.93 10.21
C VAL A 166 18.08 -7.12 11.15
N ARG A 167 19.19 -7.75 11.58
CA ARG A 167 19.16 -8.87 12.52
C ARG A 167 18.42 -8.51 13.80
N ARG A 168 18.84 -7.42 14.44
CA ARG A 168 18.24 -6.94 15.68
C ARG A 168 16.73 -6.72 15.51
N ARG A 169 16.30 -6.12 14.40
CA ARG A 169 14.87 -5.90 14.16
C ARG A 169 14.11 -7.22 14.01
N MET A 170 14.64 -8.18 13.27
CA MET A 170 14.00 -9.49 13.11
C MET A 170 13.87 -10.23 14.45
N GLU A 171 14.92 -10.22 15.26
CA GLU A 171 14.92 -10.83 16.60
C GLU A 171 13.92 -10.12 17.54
N GLU A 172 13.86 -8.79 17.53
CA GLU A 172 12.90 -8.04 18.33
C GLU A 172 11.45 -8.22 17.85
N LEU A 173 11.23 -8.41 16.55
CA LEU A 173 9.91 -8.76 16.01
C LEU A 173 9.46 -10.16 16.45
N ALA A 174 10.36 -11.14 16.42
CA ALA A 174 10.08 -12.50 16.90
C ALA A 174 9.79 -12.53 18.41
N GLY A 175 10.46 -11.66 19.18
CA GLY A 175 10.27 -11.51 20.62
C GLY A 175 9.17 -10.51 21.02
N ALA A 176 8.45 -9.92 20.08
CA ALA A 176 7.48 -8.87 20.37
C ALA A 176 6.36 -9.36 21.31
N SER A 177 6.14 -8.61 22.39
CA SER A 177 5.11 -8.92 23.41
C SER A 177 3.90 -7.96 23.37
N ALA A 178 3.82 -7.17 22.31
CA ALA A 178 2.73 -6.24 22.08
C ALA A 178 2.51 -6.05 20.59
N SER A 179 1.31 -5.57 20.26
CA SER A 179 0.99 -5.06 18.94
C SER A 179 0.28 -3.72 19.03
N LEU A 180 0.49 -2.93 18.00
CA LEU A 180 -0.32 -1.76 17.71
C LEU A 180 -1.57 -2.23 16.97
N ALA A 181 -2.72 -2.14 17.64
CA ALA A 181 -4.02 -2.42 17.05
C ALA A 181 -4.58 -1.15 16.41
N LEU A 182 -4.80 -1.18 15.11
CA LEU A 182 -5.40 -0.12 14.30
C LEU A 182 -6.83 -0.51 13.97
N PHE A 183 -7.81 0.27 14.42
CA PHE A 183 -9.23 0.05 14.16
C PHE A 183 -9.64 0.94 12.99
N LEU A 184 -9.83 0.32 11.83
CA LEU A 184 -9.97 0.95 10.53
C LEU A 184 -11.37 0.73 9.96
N GLU A 185 -11.78 1.64 9.08
CA GLU A 185 -12.93 1.47 8.20
C GLU A 185 -12.76 0.21 7.34
N TYR A 186 -13.81 -0.60 7.30
CA TYR A 186 -13.82 -1.82 6.50
C TYR A 186 -14.34 -1.53 5.08
N VAL A 187 -13.52 -1.86 4.09
CA VAL A 187 -13.91 -1.91 2.67
C VAL A 187 -13.71 -3.35 2.19
N PRO A 188 -14.76 -4.05 1.73
CA PRO A 188 -14.75 -5.51 1.63
C PRO A 188 -13.97 -6.09 0.44
N GLN A 189 -13.76 -5.31 -0.61
CA GLN A 189 -13.16 -5.81 -1.86
C GLN A 189 -11.88 -5.05 -2.17
N ASN A 190 -10.83 -5.77 -2.58
CA ASN A 190 -9.63 -5.14 -3.12
C ASN A 190 -9.73 -4.97 -4.65
N LEU A 191 -8.90 -4.08 -5.18
CA LEU A 191 -8.88 -3.75 -6.61
C LEU A 191 -8.46 -4.96 -7.45
N HIS A 192 -7.58 -5.83 -6.94
CA HIS A 192 -7.18 -7.03 -7.66
C HIS A 192 -8.38 -7.90 -7.99
N GLN A 193 -9.22 -8.19 -6.99
CA GLN A 193 -10.45 -8.97 -7.13
C GLN A 193 -11.45 -8.25 -8.05
N TRP A 194 -11.76 -7.00 -7.76
CA TRP A 194 -12.76 -6.22 -8.50
C TRP A 194 -12.37 -6.05 -9.98
N LEU A 195 -11.11 -5.72 -10.27
CA LEU A 195 -10.64 -5.54 -11.63
C LEU A 195 -10.54 -6.88 -12.37
N GLY A 196 -10.19 -7.96 -11.68
CA GLY A 196 -10.21 -9.32 -12.23
C GLY A 196 -11.61 -9.74 -12.69
N GLU A 197 -12.65 -9.47 -11.90
CA GLU A 197 -14.05 -9.70 -12.29
C GLU A 197 -14.43 -8.91 -13.55
N ARG A 198 -14.04 -7.63 -13.63
CA ARG A 198 -14.32 -6.78 -14.79
C ARG A 198 -13.55 -7.22 -16.04
N ILE A 199 -12.31 -7.71 -15.90
CA ILE A 199 -11.55 -8.30 -17.01
C ILE A 199 -12.25 -9.58 -17.52
N ALA A 200 -12.73 -10.44 -16.62
CA ALA A 200 -13.41 -11.68 -17.00
C ALA A 200 -14.72 -11.44 -17.78
N GLU A 201 -15.39 -10.30 -17.55
CA GLU A 201 -16.56 -9.89 -18.34
C GLU A 201 -16.23 -9.51 -19.79
N GLY A 202 -14.98 -9.11 -20.06
CA GLY A 202 -14.48 -8.78 -21.39
C GLY A 202 -15.09 -7.52 -22.04
N GLY A 203 -14.69 -7.27 -23.28
CA GLY A 203 -15.21 -6.19 -24.12
C GLY A 203 -15.04 -4.79 -23.51
N GLU A 204 -15.99 -3.90 -23.80
CA GLU A 204 -15.97 -2.49 -23.37
C GLU A 204 -15.92 -2.33 -21.84
N ARG A 205 -16.48 -3.28 -21.07
CA ARG A 205 -16.48 -3.24 -19.60
C ARG A 205 -15.06 -3.41 -19.04
N ALA A 206 -14.32 -4.38 -19.56
CA ALA A 206 -12.93 -4.60 -19.19
C ALA A 206 -12.08 -3.37 -19.50
N GLU A 207 -12.24 -2.79 -20.70
CA GLU A 207 -11.49 -1.59 -21.06
C GLU A 207 -11.83 -0.38 -20.18
N HIS A 208 -13.12 -0.15 -19.90
CA HIS A 208 -13.56 0.93 -19.05
C HIS A 208 -13.02 0.79 -17.63
N ALA A 209 -13.05 -0.43 -17.07
CA ALA A 209 -12.53 -0.70 -15.74
C ALA A 209 -11.00 -0.46 -15.66
N CYS A 210 -10.24 -0.86 -16.68
CA CYS A 210 -8.80 -0.60 -16.74
C CYS A 210 -8.49 0.90 -16.84
N ARG A 211 -9.20 1.65 -17.69
CA ARG A 211 -9.01 3.11 -17.79
C ARG A 211 -9.35 3.81 -16.49
N TRP A 212 -10.48 3.47 -15.88
CA TRP A 212 -10.89 4.03 -14.58
C TRP A 212 -9.85 3.74 -13.49
N ALA A 213 -9.35 2.50 -13.41
CA ALA A 213 -8.31 2.14 -12.44
C ALA A 213 -7.00 2.91 -12.69
N GLU A 214 -6.55 3.05 -13.94
CA GLU A 214 -5.37 3.86 -14.28
C GLU A 214 -5.53 5.30 -13.80
N GLU A 215 -6.64 5.94 -14.15
CA GLU A 215 -6.91 7.36 -13.86
C GLU A 215 -7.02 7.63 -12.36
N GLU A 216 -7.80 6.82 -11.63
CA GLU A 216 -7.99 6.98 -10.18
C GLU A 216 -6.70 6.71 -9.41
N ILE A 217 -5.90 5.71 -9.80
CA ILE A 217 -4.60 5.44 -9.18
C ILE A 217 -3.66 6.61 -9.44
N ALA A 218 -3.54 7.06 -10.70
CA ALA A 218 -2.67 8.18 -11.04
C ALA A 218 -3.03 9.45 -10.24
N ALA A 219 -4.32 9.75 -10.09
CA ALA A 219 -4.80 10.88 -9.31
C ALA A 219 -4.46 10.74 -7.81
N ALA A 220 -4.68 9.56 -7.22
CA ALA A 220 -4.38 9.31 -5.82
C ALA A 220 -2.87 9.35 -5.52
N LEU A 221 -2.04 8.76 -6.38
CA LEU A 221 -0.58 8.83 -6.26
C LEU A 221 -0.07 10.27 -6.40
N ALA A 222 -0.59 11.04 -7.34
CA ALA A 222 -0.27 12.46 -7.47
C ALA A 222 -0.65 13.25 -6.22
N PHE A 223 -1.83 12.96 -5.64
CA PHE A 223 -2.28 13.59 -4.40
C PHE A 223 -1.35 13.29 -3.22
N MET A 224 -0.98 12.02 -3.00
CA MET A 224 -0.05 11.62 -1.93
C MET A 224 1.32 12.28 -2.13
N ASN A 225 1.87 12.22 -3.35
CA ASN A 225 3.14 12.84 -3.71
C ASN A 225 3.16 14.35 -3.45
N SER A 226 2.08 15.06 -3.79
CA SER A 226 1.96 16.51 -3.55
C SER A 226 2.02 16.90 -2.07
N ARG A 227 1.79 15.94 -1.17
CA ARG A 227 1.85 16.10 0.29
C ARG A 227 3.09 15.42 0.89
N GLY A 228 4.00 14.97 0.03
CA GLY A 228 5.26 14.34 0.40
C GLY A 228 5.10 12.96 1.02
N LEU A 229 4.02 12.23 0.71
CA LEU A 229 3.80 10.83 1.09
C LEU A 229 4.06 9.92 -0.11
N LEU A 230 4.90 8.90 0.08
CA LEU A 230 5.15 7.80 -0.83
C LEU A 230 4.63 6.50 -0.19
N HIS A 231 3.94 5.67 -0.95
CA HIS A 231 3.33 4.43 -0.48
C HIS A 231 4.31 3.25 -0.48
N PHE A 232 5.18 3.17 -1.49
CA PHE A 232 6.15 2.10 -1.79
C PHE A 232 5.60 0.69 -2.06
N ASP A 233 4.30 0.48 -1.86
CA ASP A 233 3.69 -0.86 -1.95
C ASP A 233 2.23 -0.81 -2.45
N ALA A 234 1.96 0.09 -3.40
CA ALA A 234 0.62 0.34 -3.94
C ALA A 234 0.21 -0.71 -5.00
N HIS A 235 0.30 -2.00 -4.67
CA HIS A 235 -0.23 -3.07 -5.51
C HIS A 235 -1.75 -3.22 -5.33
N PHE A 236 -2.41 -3.90 -6.27
CA PHE A 236 -3.88 -3.93 -6.32
C PHE A 236 -4.57 -4.64 -5.14
N GLU A 237 -3.83 -5.37 -4.29
CA GLU A 237 -4.39 -5.95 -3.06
C GLU A 237 -4.36 -4.96 -1.88
N ASN A 238 -3.43 -3.98 -1.91
CA ASN A 238 -3.34 -2.85 -0.97
C ASN A 238 -4.18 -1.63 -1.40
N ILE A 239 -4.97 -1.78 -2.47
CA ILE A 239 -5.94 -0.78 -2.91
C ILE A 239 -7.32 -1.42 -2.80
N LEU A 240 -8.19 -0.83 -1.97
CA LEU A 240 -9.56 -1.29 -1.77
C LEU A 240 -10.53 -0.53 -2.68
N THR A 241 -11.70 -1.11 -2.93
CA THR A 241 -12.73 -0.47 -3.76
C THR A 241 -14.14 -0.90 -3.35
N ASP A 242 -15.09 0.01 -3.51
CA ASP A 242 -16.53 -0.26 -3.44
C ASP A 242 -17.16 -0.26 -4.85
N GLY A 243 -16.33 -0.29 -5.89
CA GLY A 243 -16.72 -0.16 -7.30
C GLY A 243 -17.05 1.26 -7.74
N ARG A 244 -16.96 2.25 -6.84
CA ARG A 244 -17.19 3.67 -7.13
C ARG A 244 -15.95 4.52 -6.90
N ARG A 245 -15.07 4.12 -5.97
CA ARG A 245 -13.80 4.80 -5.71
C ARG A 245 -12.72 3.82 -5.25
N LEU A 246 -11.48 4.27 -5.32
CA LEU A 246 -10.33 3.57 -4.73
C LEU A 246 -10.02 4.09 -3.32
N TYR A 247 -9.54 3.19 -2.47
CA TYR A 247 -9.08 3.48 -1.12
C TYR A 247 -7.68 2.88 -0.93
N PHE A 248 -6.66 3.71 -0.76
CA PHE A 248 -5.29 3.23 -0.52
C PHE A 248 -5.13 2.83 0.96
N THR A 249 -4.55 1.66 1.21
CA THR A 249 -4.35 1.09 2.53
C THR A 249 -2.98 0.40 2.62
N ASP A 250 -2.67 -0.14 3.80
CA ASP A 250 -1.39 -0.77 4.12
C ASP A 250 -0.19 0.18 3.93
N PHE A 251 0.04 0.99 4.95
CA PHE A 251 1.12 1.97 4.94
C PHE A 251 2.39 1.47 5.64
N GLY A 252 2.55 0.14 5.77
CA GLY A 252 3.69 -0.47 6.47
C GLY A 252 5.06 -0.14 5.83
N LEU A 253 5.05 0.16 4.53
CA LEU A 253 6.22 0.61 3.76
C LEU A 253 6.13 2.07 3.31
N SER A 254 5.20 2.86 3.83
CA SER A 254 5.12 4.26 3.43
C SER A 254 6.28 5.10 3.97
N LEU A 255 6.70 6.08 3.18
CA LEU A 255 7.75 7.03 3.53
C LEU A 255 7.24 8.46 3.31
N SER A 256 7.31 9.29 4.35
CA SER A 256 6.88 10.68 4.28
C SER A 256 8.01 11.64 4.62
N SER A 257 8.10 12.72 3.85
CA SER A 257 8.94 13.89 4.17
C SER A 257 8.59 14.57 5.51
N ARG A 258 7.45 14.23 6.11
CA ARG A 258 7.02 14.72 7.43
C ARG A 258 7.48 13.85 8.60
N PHE A 259 8.14 12.73 8.32
CA PHE A 259 8.71 11.88 9.37
C PHE A 259 10.01 12.48 9.93
N GLU A 260 10.45 11.98 11.08
CA GLU A 260 11.79 12.20 11.62
C GLU A 260 12.82 11.40 10.81
N LEU A 261 13.13 11.87 9.60
CA LEU A 261 14.06 11.20 8.68
C LEU A 261 15.52 11.49 9.03
N SER A 262 16.40 10.48 8.88
CA SER A 262 17.84 10.74 8.76
C SER A 262 18.15 11.46 7.45
N PRO A 263 19.35 12.07 7.29
CA PRO A 263 19.78 12.64 6.02
C PRO A 263 19.71 11.64 4.86
N GLU A 264 20.11 10.38 5.10
CA GLU A 264 20.07 9.32 4.09
C GLU A 264 18.63 8.95 3.69
N GLU A 265 17.70 8.95 4.64
CA GLU A 265 16.28 8.70 4.37
C GLU A 265 15.63 9.87 3.63
N ALA A 266 16.03 11.11 3.93
CA ALA A 266 15.56 12.29 3.20
C ALA A 266 16.06 12.28 1.75
N ASP A 267 17.35 11.99 1.53
CA ASP A 267 17.94 11.83 0.19
C ASP A 267 17.31 10.65 -0.55
N PHE A 268 16.95 9.57 0.16
CA PHE A 268 16.21 8.47 -0.41
C PHE A 268 14.80 8.91 -0.83
N HIS A 269 14.04 9.57 0.04
CA HIS A 269 12.70 10.11 -0.30
C HIS A 269 12.74 10.99 -1.55
N ASP A 270 13.67 11.94 -1.61
CA ASP A 270 13.76 12.89 -2.72
C ASP A 270 14.07 12.22 -4.06
N ARG A 271 14.95 11.21 -4.07
CA ARG A 271 15.24 10.41 -5.27
C ARG A 271 14.09 9.51 -5.72
N HIS A 272 13.14 9.22 -4.84
CA HIS A 272 12.04 8.26 -5.07
C HIS A 272 10.66 8.92 -5.20
N ARG A 273 10.57 10.23 -5.39
CA ARG A 273 9.28 10.92 -5.59
C ARG A 273 8.45 10.37 -6.76
N GLY A 274 9.10 9.76 -7.76
CA GLY A 274 8.43 9.09 -8.89
C GLY A 274 8.15 7.60 -8.68
N TYR A 275 8.59 7.00 -7.56
CA TYR A 275 8.64 5.55 -7.38
C TYR A 275 7.26 4.91 -7.50
N ASP A 276 6.26 5.38 -6.76
CA ASP A 276 4.92 4.76 -6.77
C ASP A 276 4.28 4.74 -8.15
N ARG A 277 4.47 5.79 -8.95
CA ARG A 277 3.95 5.87 -10.33
C ARG A 277 4.62 4.83 -11.22
N CYS A 278 5.93 4.67 -11.09
CA CYS A 278 6.72 3.71 -11.86
C CYS A 278 6.42 2.27 -11.42
N TYR A 279 6.31 2.05 -10.10
CA TYR A 279 5.88 0.78 -9.51
C TYR A 279 4.48 0.40 -9.98
N HIS A 280 3.53 1.34 -9.96
CA HIS A 280 2.18 1.12 -10.49
C HIS A 280 2.19 0.72 -11.96
N SER A 281 2.95 1.43 -12.81
CA SER A 281 3.06 1.11 -14.25
C SER A 281 3.60 -0.30 -14.47
N MET A 282 4.62 -0.68 -13.69
CA MET A 282 5.20 -2.03 -13.70
C MET A 282 4.18 -3.09 -13.26
N TYR A 283 3.52 -2.84 -12.12
CA TYR A 283 2.54 -3.77 -11.55
C TYR A 283 1.34 -3.95 -12.49
N PHE A 284 0.81 -2.87 -13.06
CA PHE A 284 -0.35 -2.91 -13.95
C PHE A 284 -0.03 -3.72 -15.23
N ALA A 285 1.08 -3.43 -15.91
CA ALA A 285 1.45 -4.16 -17.12
C ALA A 285 1.66 -5.66 -16.86
N ARG A 286 2.33 -6.00 -15.74
CA ARG A 286 2.52 -7.40 -15.31
C ARG A 286 1.21 -8.07 -14.90
N TRP A 287 0.32 -7.35 -14.24
CA TRP A 287 -0.99 -7.85 -13.84
C TRP A 287 -1.85 -8.16 -15.06
N LEU A 288 -1.89 -7.27 -16.07
CA LEU A 288 -2.61 -7.51 -17.33
C LEU A 288 -2.09 -8.75 -18.07
N ALA A 289 -0.78 -8.96 -18.08
CA ALA A 289 -0.17 -10.14 -18.67
C ALA A 289 -0.67 -11.45 -18.03
N THR A 290 -0.83 -11.46 -16.70
CA THR A 290 -1.41 -12.63 -16.00
C THR A 290 -2.93 -12.69 -16.18
N ALA A 291 -3.65 -11.58 -16.02
CA ALA A 291 -5.11 -11.55 -16.05
C ALA A 291 -5.69 -11.93 -17.43
N LEU A 292 -5.02 -11.54 -18.51
CA LEU A 292 -5.48 -11.80 -19.88
C LEU A 292 -4.95 -13.11 -20.47
N TYR A 293 -3.73 -13.51 -20.10
CA TYR A 293 -3.02 -14.61 -20.78
C TYR A 293 -2.55 -15.73 -19.83
N GLY A 294 -2.77 -15.60 -18.52
CA GLY A 294 -2.35 -16.60 -17.54
C GLY A 294 -0.84 -16.74 -17.38
N HIS A 295 -0.06 -15.73 -17.78
CA HIS A 295 1.39 -15.79 -17.72
C HIS A 295 1.92 -15.92 -16.28
N ASP A 296 2.91 -16.79 -16.12
CA ASP A 296 3.75 -16.93 -14.93
C ASP A 296 4.81 -15.81 -14.86
N ALA A 297 5.77 -15.90 -13.93
CA ALA A 297 6.76 -14.84 -13.71
C ALA A 297 7.63 -14.54 -14.94
N ASP A 298 8.12 -15.59 -15.61
CA ASP A 298 8.97 -15.47 -16.78
C ASP A 298 8.15 -15.02 -17.99
N GLY A 299 6.95 -15.58 -18.18
CA GLY A 299 6.01 -15.17 -19.22
C GLY A 299 5.62 -13.70 -19.10
N ARG A 300 5.35 -13.21 -17.88
CA ARG A 300 5.06 -11.77 -17.64
C ARG A 300 6.21 -10.88 -18.07
N THR A 301 7.44 -11.28 -17.76
CA THR A 301 8.64 -10.50 -18.09
C THR A 301 8.83 -10.43 -19.60
N ALA A 302 8.74 -11.57 -20.30
CA ALA A 302 8.81 -11.62 -21.76
C ALA A 302 7.71 -10.78 -22.42
N PHE A 303 6.48 -10.88 -21.91
CA PHE A 303 5.33 -10.13 -22.39
C PHE A 303 5.52 -8.61 -22.29
N VAL A 304 5.94 -8.12 -21.12
CA VAL A 304 6.19 -6.69 -20.90
C VAL A 304 7.27 -6.17 -21.86
N ARG A 305 8.36 -6.92 -22.03
CA ARG A 305 9.44 -6.55 -22.97
C ARG A 305 8.95 -6.50 -24.42
N ALA A 306 8.10 -7.42 -24.85
CA ALA A 306 7.49 -7.37 -26.18
C ALA A 306 6.60 -6.12 -26.34
N CYS A 307 5.73 -5.84 -25.37
CA CYS A 307 4.89 -4.65 -25.38
C CYS A 307 5.72 -3.36 -25.41
N ALA A 308 6.86 -3.30 -24.70
CA ALA A 308 7.75 -2.14 -24.69
C ALA A 308 8.38 -1.87 -26.07
N ARG A 309 8.57 -2.91 -26.89
CA ARG A 309 9.00 -2.79 -28.30
C ARG A 309 7.86 -2.49 -29.28
N GLY A 310 6.63 -2.35 -28.78
CA GLY A 310 5.43 -2.14 -29.60
C GLY A 310 4.81 -3.43 -30.15
N GLU A 311 5.30 -4.60 -29.74
CA GLU A 311 4.78 -5.91 -30.15
C GLU A 311 3.59 -6.30 -29.26
N LEU A 312 2.40 -5.78 -29.59
CA LEU A 312 1.17 -6.13 -28.89
C LEU A 312 0.55 -7.44 -29.44
N PRO A 313 -0.08 -8.26 -28.59
CA PRO A 313 -0.83 -9.43 -29.05
C PRO A 313 -1.96 -9.08 -30.00
N ALA A 314 -2.18 -9.94 -31.01
CA ALA A 314 -3.30 -9.80 -31.94
C ALA A 314 -4.65 -10.00 -31.21
N GLY A 315 -5.66 -9.20 -31.56
CA GLY A 315 -7.00 -9.29 -30.98
C GLY A 315 -7.13 -8.66 -29.59
N LEU A 316 -6.09 -7.98 -29.10
CA LEU A 316 -6.18 -7.19 -27.87
C LEU A 316 -7.12 -5.98 -28.10
N PRO A 317 -8.06 -5.70 -27.17
CA PRO A 317 -8.89 -4.50 -27.26
C PRO A 317 -8.04 -3.21 -27.29
N ASP A 318 -8.41 -2.26 -28.15
CA ASP A 318 -7.60 -1.07 -28.44
C ASP A 318 -7.30 -0.24 -27.18
N GLY A 319 -8.27 -0.15 -26.25
CA GLY A 319 -8.09 0.55 -24.99
C GLY A 319 -6.98 -0.07 -24.13
N ILE A 320 -6.98 -1.39 -24.01
CA ILE A 320 -5.94 -2.13 -23.26
C ILE A 320 -4.60 -2.08 -23.99
N GLY A 321 -4.60 -2.16 -25.32
CA GLY A 321 -3.39 -1.98 -26.12
C GLY A 321 -2.75 -0.62 -25.91
N SER A 322 -3.55 0.44 -25.81
CA SER A 322 -3.05 1.80 -25.50
C SER A 322 -2.40 1.87 -24.11
N LEU A 323 -3.04 1.28 -23.09
CA LEU A 323 -2.48 1.19 -21.73
C LEU A 323 -1.13 0.47 -21.72
N LEU A 324 -1.04 -0.69 -22.38
CA LEU A 324 0.21 -1.45 -22.45
C LEU A 324 1.32 -0.68 -23.16
N ARG A 325 1.05 0.01 -24.26
CA ARG A 325 2.06 0.85 -24.93
C ARG A 325 2.61 1.94 -24.01
N ARG A 326 1.75 2.52 -23.15
CA ARG A 326 2.14 3.58 -22.22
C ARG A 326 2.95 3.06 -21.04
N HIS A 327 2.54 1.95 -20.44
CA HIS A 327 3.16 1.43 -19.22
C HIS A 327 4.34 0.50 -19.48
N ALA A 328 4.37 -0.25 -20.59
CA ALA A 328 5.37 -1.29 -20.82
C ALA A 328 6.83 -0.80 -20.81
N PRO A 329 7.19 0.36 -21.39
CA PRO A 329 8.55 0.86 -21.30
C PRO A 329 9.00 1.14 -19.86
N VAL A 330 8.13 1.74 -19.04
CA VAL A 330 8.40 1.98 -17.61
C VAL A 330 8.46 0.65 -16.85
N ALA A 331 7.58 -0.28 -17.18
CA ALA A 331 7.51 -1.60 -16.58
C ALA A 331 8.76 -2.44 -16.85
N GLU A 332 9.36 -2.34 -18.04
CA GLU A 332 10.62 -3.01 -18.37
C GLU A 332 11.75 -2.51 -17.47
N VAL A 333 12.00 -1.19 -17.43
CA VAL A 333 13.06 -0.59 -16.61
C VAL A 333 12.88 -0.90 -15.13
N MET A 334 11.65 -0.77 -14.61
CA MET A 334 11.35 -1.11 -13.22
C MET A 334 11.50 -2.60 -12.93
N SER A 335 11.12 -3.49 -13.85
CA SER A 335 11.29 -4.94 -13.68
C SER A 335 12.78 -5.29 -13.60
N ASP A 336 13.61 -4.69 -14.46
CA ASP A 336 15.06 -4.92 -14.47
C ASP A 336 15.71 -4.39 -13.19
N PHE A 337 15.27 -3.21 -12.71
CA PHE A 337 15.69 -2.67 -11.42
C PHE A 337 15.34 -3.61 -10.25
N ILE A 338 14.08 -4.06 -10.17
CA ILE A 338 13.64 -4.97 -9.09
C ILE A 338 14.38 -6.31 -9.16
N HIS A 339 14.59 -6.86 -10.36
CA HIS A 339 15.36 -8.09 -10.55
C HIS A 339 16.82 -7.92 -10.09
N ALA A 340 17.49 -6.84 -10.49
CA ALA A 340 18.84 -6.53 -10.03
C ALA A 340 18.87 -6.32 -8.50
N LEU A 341 17.86 -5.66 -7.94
CA LEU A 341 17.71 -5.49 -6.50
C LEU A 341 17.54 -6.83 -5.78
N GLN A 342 16.84 -7.82 -6.35
CA GLN A 342 16.60 -9.12 -5.74
C GLN A 342 17.75 -10.12 -5.92
N HIS A 343 18.48 -10.06 -7.05
CA HIS A 343 19.44 -11.12 -7.42
C HIS A 343 20.89 -10.64 -7.55
N ALA A 344 21.15 -9.35 -7.77
CA ALA A 344 22.50 -8.82 -7.95
C ALA A 344 22.99 -8.05 -6.71
N SER A 345 22.30 -6.98 -6.31
CA SER A 345 22.71 -6.15 -5.17
C SER A 345 21.57 -5.32 -4.59
N ARG A 346 21.49 -5.27 -3.25
CA ARG A 346 20.59 -4.39 -2.48
C ARG A 346 20.93 -2.90 -2.58
N THR A 347 22.12 -2.58 -3.07
CA THR A 347 22.56 -1.21 -3.35
C THR A 347 22.47 -0.82 -4.82
N THR A 348 21.80 -1.64 -5.65
CA THR A 348 21.51 -1.28 -7.04
C THR A 348 20.87 0.11 -7.09
N PRO A 349 21.45 1.08 -7.82
CA PRO A 349 20.92 2.43 -7.89
C PRO A 349 19.52 2.45 -8.52
N TYR A 350 18.61 3.23 -7.95
CA TYR A 350 17.30 3.48 -8.55
C TYR A 350 17.46 4.25 -9.87
N PRO A 351 16.90 3.77 -10.99
CA PRO A 351 17.11 4.37 -12.33
C PRO A 351 16.25 5.62 -12.56
N SER A 352 16.33 6.60 -11.66
CA SER A 352 15.47 7.80 -11.69
C SER A 352 15.57 8.59 -13.01
N ALA A 353 16.79 8.79 -13.53
CA ALA A 353 17.00 9.57 -14.74
C ALA A 353 16.32 8.96 -15.98
N GLU A 354 16.37 7.63 -16.11
CA GLU A 354 15.74 6.89 -17.20
C GLU A 354 14.21 6.91 -17.08
N LEU A 355 13.70 6.63 -15.87
CA LEU A 355 12.27 6.65 -15.58
C LEU A 355 11.63 8.03 -15.77
N ASP A 356 12.34 9.09 -15.39
CA ASP A 356 11.90 10.47 -15.63
C ASP A 356 11.91 10.82 -17.13
N GLY A 357 12.87 10.28 -17.88
CA GLY A 357 12.91 10.38 -19.34
C GLY A 357 11.66 9.79 -19.99
N LEU A 358 11.29 8.57 -19.60
CA LEU A 358 10.11 7.88 -20.10
C LEU A 358 8.81 8.59 -19.71
N GLY A 359 8.70 9.08 -18.47
CA GLY A 359 7.53 9.86 -18.02
C GLY A 359 7.31 11.14 -18.84
N ARG A 360 8.39 11.84 -19.21
CA ARG A 360 8.31 13.03 -20.08
C ARG A 360 7.99 12.71 -21.54
N ALA A 361 8.31 11.52 -22.02
CA ALA A 361 7.95 11.08 -23.37
C ALA A 361 6.47 10.72 -23.45
N ALA A 362 5.95 9.99 -22.44
CA ALA A 362 4.55 9.62 -22.34
C ALA A 362 3.59 10.82 -22.18
N ALA A 363 4.05 11.94 -21.60
CA ALA A 363 3.24 13.16 -21.48
C ALA A 363 3.18 14.03 -22.75
N ARG A 364 3.96 13.68 -23.79
CA ARG A 364 4.07 14.46 -25.05
C ARG A 364 3.45 13.79 -26.27
N GLY A 365 3.12 12.50 -26.16
CA GLY A 365 2.37 11.74 -27.18
C GLY A 365 0.97 11.48 -26.68
#